data_AF-A0A511YXF1-F1
#
_entry.id   AF-A0A511YXF1-F1
#
_cell.length_a   1.000
_cell.length_b   1.000
_cell.length_c   1.000
_cell.angle_alpha   90.00
_cell.angle_beta   90.00
_cell.angle_gamma   90.00
#
_symmetry.space_group_name_H-M   'P 1'
#
loop_
_entity.id
_entity.type
_entity.pdbx_description
1 polymer ?
#
loop_
_entity_poly.entity_id
_entity_poly.type
_entity_poly.pdbx_seq_one_letter_code
_entity_poly.pdbx_strand_id
1 'polypeptide(L)'
;MAELVDDAVSQEGAPPADARAAGRTGPVPPWATFLAGMVAAVVGLAPWLAGGARLPLQNLWDGGIPAEAPVVLLPFSQYHVTSIFALLVVGGAVAGVAARALVALAGGRGPALWMGGGLLVGQVVAVVQTIAAVAPGLRDGRDSSVYLVGIGGGMVACLLISAGVFALVALAPPAGALLGLTTGAVAVGVWLPIVVVETSGPGSAPMGLLRAFTYVMPVLVGAAIAWAGVRTVGRVFSALVSLVLVWLAPPLTTAISAALGTRILARDLPGMLEYGAGVFRLAATDTALVGETLALAVAVAVAGLILREALGRRAAPAEQPA
;
A
#
# COMPACT_ATOMS: atom_id res chain seq x y z
N MET A 1 13.04 -58.42 -55.93
CA MET A 1 14.19 -58.87 -55.13
C MET A 1 15.24 -57.78 -55.28
N ALA A 2 15.46 -57.00 -54.21
CA ALA A 2 16.46 -55.91 -54.02
C ALA A 2 16.34 -54.69 -54.97
N GLU A 3 16.51 -53.43 -54.59
CA GLU A 3 16.83 -52.70 -53.35
C GLU A 3 16.49 -51.23 -53.67
N LEU A 4 15.50 -50.63 -53.00
CA LEU A 4 15.74 -49.59 -51.98
C LEU A 4 16.99 -48.73 -52.24
N VAL A 5 16.82 -47.66 -53.02
CA VAL A 5 17.70 -46.49 -53.00
C VAL A 5 17.21 -45.61 -51.86
N ASP A 6 17.96 -45.68 -50.77
CA ASP A 6 17.70 -45.05 -49.48
C ASP A 6 18.05 -43.55 -49.55
N ASP A 7 17.08 -42.72 -49.22
CA ASP A 7 17.17 -41.26 -49.15
C ASP A 7 18.05 -40.86 -47.95
N ALA A 8 19.36 -40.86 -48.16
CA ALA A 8 20.32 -40.23 -47.23
C ALA A 8 20.31 -38.71 -47.40
N VAL A 9 19.17 -38.07 -47.13
CA VAL A 9 19.10 -36.62 -46.91
C VAL A 9 19.48 -36.37 -45.45
N SER A 10 20.72 -35.94 -45.28
CA SER A 10 21.32 -35.36 -44.08
C SER A 10 20.33 -34.55 -43.25
N GLN A 11 19.79 -35.15 -42.19
CA GLN A 11 19.24 -34.41 -41.06
C GLN A 11 20.43 -33.79 -40.31
N GLU A 12 20.85 -32.62 -40.77
CA GLU A 12 21.75 -31.73 -40.06
C GLU A 12 21.00 -31.29 -38.78
N GLY A 13 21.39 -31.91 -37.66
CA GLY A 13 20.69 -31.84 -36.39
C GLY A 13 20.49 -30.40 -35.93
N ALA A 14 19.24 -29.95 -35.97
CA ALA A 14 18.82 -28.77 -35.24
C ALA A 14 19.22 -28.95 -33.76
N PRO A 15 20.00 -28.03 -33.18
CA PRO A 15 20.38 -28.15 -31.78
C PRO A 15 19.11 -28.26 -30.92
N PRO A 16 19.05 -29.17 -29.94
CA PRO A 16 17.86 -29.37 -29.13
C PRO A 16 17.42 -28.03 -28.53
N ALA A 17 16.18 -27.64 -28.82
CA ALA A 17 15.56 -26.39 -28.35
C ALA A 17 15.52 -26.29 -26.80
N ASP A 18 15.82 -27.38 -26.11
CA ASP A 18 15.78 -27.53 -24.66
C ASP A 18 16.98 -26.89 -23.93
N ALA A 19 18.05 -26.50 -24.64
CA ALA A 19 19.23 -25.93 -24.00
C ALA A 19 19.09 -24.45 -23.55
N ARG A 20 18.04 -23.74 -23.97
CA ARG A 20 17.85 -22.30 -23.65
C ARG A 20 17.00 -22.03 -22.40
N ALA A 21 16.40 -23.05 -21.78
CA ALA A 21 15.44 -22.87 -20.68
C ALA A 21 15.98 -23.21 -19.27
N ALA A 22 17.24 -23.65 -19.15
CA ALA A 22 17.82 -24.06 -17.85
C ALA A 22 18.62 -22.94 -17.15
N GLY A 23 18.11 -21.71 -17.19
CA GLY A 23 18.52 -20.66 -16.25
C GLY A 23 17.96 -20.97 -14.86
N ARG A 24 18.42 -22.04 -14.21
CA ARG A 24 18.07 -22.38 -12.82
C ARG A 24 18.63 -21.29 -11.91
N THR A 25 17.86 -20.23 -11.69
CA THR A 25 18.12 -19.31 -10.59
C THR A 25 18.04 -20.13 -9.30
N GLY A 26 19.16 -20.26 -8.59
CA GLY A 26 19.19 -20.95 -7.30
C GLY A 26 18.19 -20.36 -6.30
N PRO A 27 17.79 -21.12 -5.28
CA PRO A 27 16.85 -20.64 -4.27
C PRO A 27 17.38 -19.36 -3.61
N VAL A 28 16.55 -18.31 -3.58
CA VAL A 28 16.89 -17.04 -2.91
C VAL A 28 17.08 -17.31 -1.42
N PRO A 29 18.21 -16.90 -0.82
CA PRO A 29 18.48 -17.21 0.58
C PRO A 29 17.50 -16.46 1.51
N PRO A 30 17.03 -17.08 2.61
CA PRO A 30 16.04 -16.50 3.53
C PRO A 30 16.41 -15.13 4.12
N TRP A 31 17.69 -14.88 4.36
CA TRP A 31 18.15 -13.60 4.89
C TRP A 31 17.96 -12.47 3.87
N ALA A 32 18.08 -12.74 2.57
CA ALA A 32 17.90 -11.73 1.53
C ALA A 32 16.43 -11.32 1.39
N THR A 33 15.50 -12.29 1.47
CA THR A 33 14.07 -11.99 1.47
C THR A 33 13.65 -11.25 2.73
N PHE A 34 14.22 -11.60 3.89
CA PHE A 34 14.05 -10.86 5.13
C PHE A 34 14.52 -9.41 5.01
N LEU A 35 15.75 -9.18 4.52
CA LEU A 35 16.25 -7.82 4.30
C LEU A 35 15.41 -7.03 3.30
N ALA A 36 14.90 -7.66 2.24
CA ALA A 36 13.97 -7.02 1.31
C ALA A 36 12.68 -6.56 2.01
N GLY A 37 12.19 -7.31 3.00
CA GLY A 37 11.09 -6.90 3.86
C GLY A 37 11.40 -5.64 4.67
N MET A 38 12.59 -5.58 5.28
CA MET A 38 13.06 -4.39 5.99
C MET A 38 13.19 -3.18 5.05
N VAL A 39 13.73 -3.38 3.85
CA VAL A 39 13.82 -2.33 2.82
C VAL A 39 12.43 -1.81 2.47
N ALA A 40 11.42 -2.69 2.32
CA ALA A 40 10.05 -2.26 2.07
C ALA A 40 9.47 -1.44 3.24
N ALA A 41 9.79 -1.77 4.49
CA ALA A 41 9.43 -0.93 5.64
C ALA A 41 10.06 0.46 5.53
N VAL A 42 11.36 0.54 5.21
CA VAL A 42 12.07 1.82 5.01
C VAL A 42 11.51 2.61 3.83
N VAL A 43 11.14 1.96 2.72
CA VAL A 43 10.46 2.61 1.59
C VAL A 43 9.15 3.25 2.02
N GLY A 44 8.36 2.56 2.85
CA GLY A 44 7.15 3.13 3.44
C GLY A 44 7.44 4.39 4.26
N LEU A 45 8.50 4.37 5.08
CA LEU A 45 8.92 5.50 5.92
C LEU A 45 9.68 6.60 5.16
N ALA A 46 10.12 6.35 3.92
CA ALA A 46 11.05 7.20 3.19
C ALA A 46 10.66 8.70 3.12
N PRO A 47 9.39 9.10 2.90
CA PRO A 47 9.01 10.51 2.85
C PRO A 47 9.34 11.23 4.16
N TRP A 48 9.04 10.58 5.28
CA TRP A 48 9.27 11.11 6.63
C TRP A 48 10.75 11.17 6.97
N LEU A 49 11.51 10.14 6.58
CA LEU A 49 12.95 10.10 6.75
C LEU A 49 13.65 11.19 5.92
N ALA A 50 13.16 11.45 4.70
CA ALA A 50 13.67 12.51 3.83
C ALA A 50 13.40 13.91 4.40
N GLY A 51 12.29 14.11 5.11
CA GLY A 51 12.00 15.34 5.88
C GLY A 51 12.83 15.50 7.16
N GLY A 52 13.77 14.59 7.43
CA GLY A 52 14.67 14.63 8.58
C GLY A 52 14.16 13.93 9.84
N ALA A 53 12.98 13.29 9.77
CA ALA A 53 12.43 12.46 10.84
C ALA A 53 12.36 13.14 12.22
N ARG A 54 12.09 14.45 12.25
CA ARG A 54 12.06 15.24 13.49
C ARG A 54 10.68 15.21 14.12
N LEU A 55 10.61 15.01 15.43
CA LEU A 55 9.35 14.97 16.16
C LEU A 55 8.50 16.23 15.85
N PRO A 56 7.25 16.08 15.36
CA PRO A 56 6.37 17.21 15.14
C PRO A 56 6.10 17.98 16.44
N LEU A 57 5.62 19.22 16.33
CA LEU A 57 5.32 20.06 17.49
C LEU A 57 4.32 19.37 18.45
N GLN A 58 4.74 19.16 19.71
CA GLN A 58 3.93 18.56 20.78
C GLN A 58 3.43 19.65 21.73
N ASN A 59 2.11 19.82 21.84
CA ASN A 59 1.51 20.79 22.79
C ASN A 59 1.64 20.36 24.27
N LEU A 60 1.98 19.08 24.51
CA LEU A 60 2.04 18.46 25.83
C LEU A 60 3.49 18.22 26.29
N TRP A 61 4.47 18.76 25.57
CA TRP A 61 5.88 18.62 25.93
C TRP A 61 6.21 19.41 27.19
N ASP A 62 6.97 18.83 28.12
CA ASP A 62 7.38 19.54 29.33
C ASP A 62 8.49 20.56 29.03
N GLY A 63 8.36 21.77 29.56
CA GLY A 63 9.34 22.84 29.35
C GLY A 63 9.39 23.45 27.93
N GLY A 64 8.44 23.12 27.04
CA GLY A 64 8.45 23.55 25.64
C GLY A 64 9.37 22.69 24.76
N ILE A 65 9.25 22.82 23.43
CA ILE A 65 10.03 21.96 22.52
C ILE A 65 11.51 22.33 22.59
N PRO A 66 12.42 21.35 22.80
CA PRO A 66 13.85 21.59 22.76
C PRO A 66 14.26 22.27 21.45
N ALA A 67 15.31 23.08 21.48
CA ALA A 67 15.86 23.72 20.27
C ALA A 67 16.15 22.70 19.16
N GLU A 68 16.45 21.46 19.54
CA GLU A 68 16.56 20.31 18.64
C GLU A 68 15.49 19.27 18.95
N ALA A 69 14.45 19.21 18.12
CA ALA A 69 13.43 18.16 18.23
C ALA A 69 14.07 16.76 18.07
N PRO A 70 13.70 15.78 18.91
CA PRO A 70 14.26 14.43 18.84
C PRO A 70 13.91 13.76 17.51
N VAL A 71 14.75 12.82 17.08
CA VAL A 71 14.49 12.02 15.88
C VAL A 71 13.53 10.89 16.22
N VAL A 72 12.47 10.75 15.44
CA VAL A 72 11.45 9.70 15.56
C VAL A 72 11.19 9.07 14.20
N LEU A 73 11.06 7.74 14.16
CA LEU A 73 10.85 7.02 12.91
C LEU A 73 9.42 7.14 12.35
N LEU A 74 8.47 7.60 13.16
CA LEU A 74 7.10 7.90 12.75
C LEU A 74 6.68 9.29 13.26
N PRO A 75 5.88 10.04 12.49
CA PRO A 75 5.42 11.37 12.87
C PRO A 75 4.37 11.27 13.99
N PHE A 76 4.81 11.26 15.24
CA PHE A 76 3.94 11.11 16.41
C PHE A 76 3.14 12.39 16.67
N SER A 77 1.93 12.50 16.11
CA SER A 77 1.01 13.60 16.39
C SER A 77 -0.39 13.29 15.89
N GLN A 78 -1.42 13.86 16.55
CA GLN A 78 -2.81 13.67 16.15
C GLN A 78 -3.10 14.16 14.72
N TYR A 79 -2.31 15.13 14.24
CA TYR A 79 -2.42 15.66 12.88
C TYR A 79 -1.78 14.75 11.81
N HIS A 80 -1.02 13.74 12.23
CA HIS A 80 -0.29 12.84 11.36
C HIS A 80 -0.83 11.40 11.38
N VAL A 81 -2.03 11.16 11.94
CA VAL A 81 -2.63 9.81 12.00
C VAL A 81 -2.79 9.20 10.60
N THR A 82 -3.22 9.99 9.63
CA THR A 82 -3.35 9.56 8.22
C THR A 82 -1.98 9.34 7.57
N SER A 83 -0.97 10.13 7.95
CA SER A 83 0.43 9.91 7.52
C SER A 83 0.98 8.60 8.09
N ILE A 84 0.78 8.31 9.37
CA ILE A 84 1.21 7.06 10.01
C ILE A 84 0.62 5.85 9.26
N PHE A 85 -0.69 5.90 8.97
CA PHE A 85 -1.36 4.89 8.16
C PHE A 85 -0.66 4.72 6.80
N ALA A 86 -0.45 5.81 6.07
CA ALA A 86 0.16 5.77 4.74
C ALA A 86 1.58 5.20 4.77
N LEU A 87 2.43 5.68 5.68
CA LEU A 87 3.83 5.27 5.80
C LEU A 87 3.97 3.78 6.11
N LEU A 88 3.14 3.24 7.01
CA LEU A 88 3.19 1.82 7.35
C LEU A 88 2.55 0.95 6.25
N VAL A 89 1.36 1.31 5.76
CA VAL A 89 0.61 0.47 4.82
C VAL A 89 1.25 0.41 3.45
N VAL A 90 1.89 1.49 2.97
CA VAL A 90 2.67 1.45 1.72
C VAL A 90 3.82 0.45 1.83
N GLY A 91 4.54 0.41 2.95
CA GLY A 91 5.59 -0.59 3.17
C GLY A 91 5.04 -2.03 3.09
N GLY A 92 3.87 -2.27 3.68
CA GLY A 92 3.18 -3.57 3.60
C GLY A 92 2.73 -3.93 2.19
N ALA A 93 2.21 -2.97 1.42
CA ALA A 93 1.80 -3.18 0.03
C ALA A 93 3.00 -3.47 -0.88
N VAL A 94 4.10 -2.72 -0.74
CA VAL A 94 5.35 -2.92 -1.51
C VAL A 94 5.93 -4.32 -1.24
N ALA A 95 6.08 -4.69 0.04
CA ALA A 95 6.50 -6.03 0.42
C ALA A 95 5.55 -7.10 -0.12
N GLY A 96 4.24 -6.86 -0.06
CA GLY A 96 3.22 -7.81 -0.52
C GLY A 96 3.31 -8.08 -2.02
N VAL A 97 3.49 -7.03 -2.83
CA VAL A 97 3.66 -7.14 -4.29
C VAL A 97 4.94 -7.88 -4.62
N ALA A 98 6.06 -7.52 -3.99
CA ALA A 98 7.34 -8.18 -4.19
C ALA A 98 7.29 -9.67 -3.80
N ALA A 99 6.69 -9.98 -2.64
CA ALA A 99 6.50 -11.34 -2.18
C ALA A 99 5.61 -12.15 -3.12
N ARG A 100 4.49 -11.59 -3.61
CA ARG A 100 3.63 -12.27 -4.60
C ARG A 100 4.41 -12.61 -5.87
N ALA A 101 5.23 -11.69 -6.38
CA ALA A 101 6.06 -11.94 -7.56
C ALA A 101 7.07 -13.08 -7.30
N LEU A 102 7.73 -13.09 -6.14
CA LEU A 102 8.66 -14.16 -5.76
C LEU A 102 7.96 -15.52 -5.62
N VAL A 103 6.76 -15.56 -5.02
CA VAL A 103 5.96 -16.80 -4.89
C VAL A 103 5.59 -17.34 -6.27
N ALA A 104 5.24 -16.45 -7.22
CA ALA A 104 4.92 -16.85 -8.59
C ALA A 104 6.13 -17.37 -9.38
N LEU A 105 7.33 -16.84 -9.10
CA LEU A 105 8.56 -17.21 -9.81
C LEU A 105 9.25 -18.45 -9.23
N ALA A 106 9.41 -18.52 -7.91
CA ALA A 106 10.19 -19.55 -7.24
C ALA A 106 9.34 -20.72 -6.70
N GLY A 107 8.02 -20.52 -6.58
CA GLY A 107 7.12 -21.46 -5.92
C GLY A 107 7.26 -21.45 -4.39
N GLY A 108 6.20 -21.89 -3.71
CA GLY A 108 6.16 -21.99 -2.24
C GLY A 108 5.98 -20.63 -1.52
N ARG A 109 5.61 -20.70 -0.24
CA ARG A 109 5.31 -19.51 0.59
C ARG A 109 6.47 -19.04 1.48
N GLY A 110 7.56 -19.82 1.56
CA GLY A 110 8.70 -19.54 2.44
C GLY A 110 9.32 -18.15 2.24
N PRO A 111 9.70 -17.75 1.00
CA PRO A 111 10.25 -16.42 0.72
C PRO A 111 9.34 -15.27 1.18
N ALA A 112 8.02 -15.41 0.97
CA ALA A 112 7.04 -14.44 1.41
C ALA A 112 6.99 -14.33 2.94
N LEU A 113 7.02 -15.45 3.68
CA LEU A 113 7.01 -15.42 5.15
C LEU A 113 8.25 -14.71 5.72
N TRP A 114 9.43 -14.97 5.16
CA TRP A 114 10.67 -14.28 5.57
C TRP A 114 10.61 -12.77 5.29
N MET A 115 10.09 -12.38 4.12
CA MET A 115 9.89 -10.97 3.78
C MET A 115 8.87 -10.30 4.71
N GLY A 116 7.76 -10.97 5.03
CA GLY A 116 6.80 -10.49 6.01
C GLY A 116 7.42 -10.32 7.40
N GLY A 117 8.29 -11.25 7.81
CA GLY A 117 9.07 -11.13 9.05
C GLY A 117 9.96 -9.88 9.09
N GLY A 118 10.70 -9.62 8.01
CA GLY A 118 11.56 -8.43 7.90
C GLY A 118 10.77 -7.12 7.91
N LEU A 119 9.64 -7.07 7.19
CA LEU A 119 8.71 -5.94 7.21
C LEU A 119 8.21 -5.65 8.64
N LEU A 120 7.71 -6.69 9.33
CA LEU A 120 7.18 -6.56 10.69
C LEU A 120 8.24 -6.07 11.66
N VAL A 121 9.45 -6.64 11.62
CA VAL A 121 10.56 -6.18 12.47
C VAL A 121 10.87 -4.70 12.23
N GLY A 122 10.99 -4.28 10.97
CA GLY A 122 11.24 -2.87 10.64
C GLY A 122 10.16 -1.92 11.16
N GLN A 123 8.89 -2.29 11.00
CA GLN A 123 7.76 -1.48 11.47
C GLN A 123 7.63 -1.46 13.00
N VAL A 124 7.84 -2.60 13.67
CA VAL A 124 7.84 -2.67 15.14
C VAL A 124 8.95 -1.78 15.70
N VAL A 125 10.16 -1.83 15.12
CA VAL A 125 11.27 -0.95 15.52
C VAL A 125 10.86 0.52 15.37
N ALA A 126 10.22 0.90 14.26
CA ALA A 126 9.76 2.28 14.06
C ALA A 126 8.75 2.75 15.11
N VAL A 127 7.77 1.90 15.45
CA VAL A 127 6.76 2.19 16.48
C VAL A 127 7.39 2.30 17.87
N VAL A 128 8.20 1.31 18.27
CA VAL A 128 8.82 1.27 19.60
C VAL A 128 9.79 2.42 19.77
N GLN A 129 10.65 2.69 18.79
CA GLN A 129 11.60 3.82 18.84
C GLN A 129 10.87 5.15 18.99
N THR A 130 9.79 5.36 18.23
CA THR A 130 9.02 6.58 18.30
C THR A 130 8.38 6.77 19.67
N ILE A 131 7.74 5.74 20.22
CA ILE A 131 7.14 5.80 21.57
C ILE A 131 8.21 6.06 22.64
N ALA A 132 9.35 5.36 22.56
CA ALA A 132 10.44 5.52 23.53
C ALA A 132 11.07 6.91 23.48
N ALA A 133 11.13 7.55 22.31
CA ALA A 133 11.62 8.92 22.17
C ALA A 133 10.62 9.98 22.64
N VAL A 134 9.32 9.73 22.49
CA VAL A 134 8.26 10.69 22.87
C VAL A 134 7.90 10.62 24.34
N ALA A 135 7.76 9.42 24.91
CA ALA A 135 7.20 9.23 26.24
C ALA A 135 7.92 10.04 27.35
N PRO A 136 9.27 10.09 27.40
CA PRO A 136 9.97 10.85 28.45
C PRO A 136 9.84 12.38 28.32
N GLY A 137 9.46 12.89 27.14
CA GLY A 137 9.33 14.32 26.90
C GLY A 137 7.95 14.90 27.19
N LEU A 138 6.95 14.04 27.40
CA LEU A 138 5.60 14.48 27.73
C LEU A 138 5.51 14.88 29.20
N ARG A 139 4.80 15.97 29.49
CA ARG A 139 4.48 16.40 30.85
C ARG A 139 3.74 15.32 31.62
N ASP A 140 3.95 15.24 32.93
CA ASP A 140 3.19 14.34 33.79
C ASP A 140 1.70 14.75 33.78
N GLY A 141 0.83 13.74 33.69
CA GLY A 141 -0.61 13.93 33.80
C GLY A 141 -1.43 13.07 32.85
N ARG A 142 -2.73 12.98 33.16
CA ARG A 142 -3.69 12.14 32.45
C ARG A 142 -3.77 12.45 30.95
N ASP A 143 -3.73 13.73 30.58
CA ASP A 143 -3.85 14.16 29.17
C ASP A 143 -2.70 13.60 28.32
N SER A 144 -1.46 13.63 28.84
CA SER A 144 -0.28 13.06 28.19
C SER A 144 -0.37 11.54 28.06
N SER A 145 -0.85 10.85 29.09
CA SER A 145 -1.03 9.39 29.03
C SER A 145 -2.08 8.99 28.00
N VAL A 146 -3.23 9.69 27.97
CA VAL A 146 -4.29 9.45 26.98
C VAL A 146 -3.78 9.72 25.56
N TYR A 147 -3.04 10.81 25.37
CA TYR A 147 -2.42 11.15 24.09
C TYR A 147 -1.42 10.09 23.62
N LEU A 148 -0.51 9.67 24.51
CA LEU A 148 0.51 8.65 24.24
C LEU A 148 -0.13 7.31 23.86
N VAL A 149 -1.09 6.85 24.67
CA VAL A 149 -1.81 5.59 24.44
C VAL A 149 -2.69 5.67 23.19
N GLY A 150 -3.37 6.78 22.96
CA GLY A 150 -4.25 6.97 21.81
C GLY A 150 -3.48 6.90 20.49
N ILE A 151 -2.42 7.69 20.35
CA ILE A 151 -1.61 7.68 19.12
C ILE A 151 -0.78 6.40 19.01
N GLY A 152 -0.18 5.92 20.11
CA GLY A 152 0.57 4.67 20.13
C GLY A 152 -0.32 3.47 19.75
N GLY A 153 -1.54 3.40 20.28
CA GLY A 153 -2.54 2.41 19.89
C GLY A 153 -2.94 2.53 18.42
N GLY A 154 -3.10 3.75 17.90
CA GLY A 154 -3.33 4.01 16.48
C GLY A 154 -2.18 3.52 15.58
N MET A 155 -0.93 3.71 16.00
CA MET A 155 0.25 3.17 15.31
C MET A 155 0.24 1.64 15.27
N VAL A 156 -0.08 0.99 16.39
CA VAL A 156 -0.21 -0.47 16.45
C VAL A 156 -1.33 -0.96 15.53
N ALA A 157 -2.48 -0.29 15.51
CA ALA A 157 -3.56 -0.62 14.59
C ALA A 157 -3.13 -0.49 13.12
N CYS A 158 -2.40 0.58 12.75
CA CYS A 158 -1.86 0.76 11.41
C CYS A 158 -0.82 -0.32 11.05
N LEU A 159 0.01 -0.76 12.00
CA LEU A 159 0.94 -1.87 11.81
C LEU A 159 0.18 -3.18 11.52
N LEU A 160 -0.90 -3.47 12.25
CA LEU A 160 -1.74 -4.64 11.99
C LEU A 160 -2.41 -4.57 10.61
N ILE A 161 -2.88 -3.39 10.19
CA ILE A 161 -3.42 -3.18 8.85
C ILE A 161 -2.34 -3.41 7.78
N SER A 162 -1.13 -2.88 7.98
CA SER A 162 0.02 -3.10 7.10
C SER A 162 0.34 -4.59 6.95
N ALA A 163 0.39 -5.32 8.06
CA ALA A 163 0.60 -6.77 8.07
C ALA A 163 -0.52 -7.53 7.34
N GLY A 164 -1.77 -7.10 7.54
CA GLY A 164 -2.95 -7.64 6.84
C GLY A 164 -2.88 -7.39 5.34
N VAL A 165 -2.51 -6.18 4.92
CA VAL A 165 -2.31 -5.81 3.50
C VAL A 165 -1.21 -6.66 2.89
N PHE A 166 -0.06 -6.80 3.56
CA PHE A 166 1.00 -7.70 3.14
C PHE A 166 0.48 -9.12 2.93
N ALA A 167 -0.21 -9.69 3.92
CA ALA A 167 -0.72 -11.05 3.85
C ALA A 167 -1.76 -11.24 2.73
N LEU A 168 -2.68 -10.27 2.57
CA LEU A 168 -3.68 -10.27 1.51
C LEU A 168 -3.02 -10.25 0.12
N VAL A 169 -2.05 -9.36 -0.10
CA VAL A 169 -1.37 -9.27 -1.39
C VAL A 169 -0.49 -10.50 -1.61
N ALA A 170 0.37 -10.86 -0.67
CA ALA A 170 1.37 -11.91 -0.86
C ALA A 170 0.78 -13.34 -0.89
N LEU A 171 -0.19 -13.63 -0.01
CA LEU A 171 -0.56 -15.01 0.32
C LEU A 171 -1.99 -15.39 -0.09
N ALA A 172 -2.90 -14.42 -0.22
CA ALA A 172 -4.31 -14.70 -0.50
C ALA A 172 -4.56 -15.04 -1.99
N PRO A 173 -5.69 -15.66 -2.34
CA PRO A 173 -6.15 -15.77 -3.71
C PRO A 173 -6.31 -14.38 -4.37
N PRO A 174 -6.42 -14.29 -5.71
CA PRO A 174 -6.52 -13.00 -6.41
C PRO A 174 -7.61 -12.05 -5.89
N ALA A 175 -8.73 -12.59 -5.39
CA ALA A 175 -9.79 -11.80 -4.76
C ALA A 175 -9.31 -11.10 -3.48
N GLY A 176 -8.66 -11.83 -2.57
CA GLY A 176 -8.09 -11.23 -1.35
C GLY A 176 -6.96 -10.24 -1.66
N ALA A 177 -6.13 -10.55 -2.66
CA ALA A 177 -5.07 -9.65 -3.09
C ALA A 177 -5.58 -8.35 -3.68
N LEU A 178 -6.73 -8.37 -4.38
CA LEU A 178 -7.39 -7.15 -4.84
C LEU A 178 -7.75 -6.22 -3.66
N LEU A 179 -8.24 -6.77 -2.55
CA LEU A 179 -8.52 -5.96 -1.35
C LEU A 179 -7.24 -5.38 -0.75
N GLY A 180 -6.17 -6.19 -0.65
CA GLY A 180 -4.87 -5.71 -0.18
C GLY A 180 -4.27 -4.62 -1.07
N LEU A 181 -4.32 -4.80 -2.40
CA LEU A 181 -3.86 -3.81 -3.38
C LEU A 181 -4.68 -2.53 -3.32
N THR A 182 -5.99 -2.64 -3.10
CA THR A 182 -6.87 -1.47 -2.96
C THR A 182 -6.54 -0.66 -1.71
N THR A 183 -6.38 -1.31 -0.56
CA THR A 183 -5.94 -0.64 0.67
C THR A 183 -4.55 0.00 0.49
N GLY A 184 -3.64 -0.69 -0.21
CA GLY A 184 -2.34 -0.14 -0.60
C GLY A 184 -2.48 1.10 -1.50
N ALA A 185 -3.38 1.08 -2.49
CA ALA A 185 -3.64 2.21 -3.37
C ALA A 185 -4.20 3.43 -2.61
N VAL A 186 -5.08 3.21 -1.64
CA VAL A 186 -5.56 4.27 -0.73
C VAL A 186 -4.38 4.87 0.03
N ALA A 187 -3.52 4.03 0.61
CA ALA A 187 -2.33 4.50 1.32
C ALA A 187 -1.36 5.27 0.41
N VAL A 188 -1.14 4.82 -0.84
CA VAL A 188 -0.31 5.52 -1.82
C VAL A 188 -0.87 6.91 -2.16
N GLY A 189 -2.19 7.06 -2.25
CA GLY A 189 -2.84 8.35 -2.47
C GLY A 189 -2.53 9.38 -1.38
N VAL A 190 -2.29 8.94 -0.15
CA VAL A 190 -1.88 9.78 0.98
C VAL A 190 -0.35 9.92 1.05
N TRP A 191 0.39 8.86 0.72
CA TRP A 191 1.86 8.80 0.80
C TRP A 191 2.56 9.75 -0.20
N LEU A 192 2.05 9.85 -1.43
CA LEU A 192 2.66 10.69 -2.47
C LEU A 192 2.67 12.19 -2.14
N PRO A 193 1.55 12.79 -1.67
CA PRO A 193 1.59 14.15 -1.15
C PRO A 193 2.63 14.38 -0.05
N ILE A 194 2.85 13.40 0.84
CA ILE A 194 3.85 13.49 1.92
C ILE A 194 5.25 13.62 1.32
N VAL A 195 5.60 12.82 0.29
CA VAL A 195 6.90 12.93 -0.38
C VAL A 195 7.17 14.36 -0.84
N VAL A 196 6.21 14.97 -1.52
CA VAL A 196 6.39 16.32 -2.08
C VAL A 196 6.46 17.37 -0.99
N VAL A 197 5.59 17.29 0.02
CA VAL A 197 5.55 18.28 1.11
C VAL A 197 6.80 18.21 1.98
N GLU A 198 7.25 17.02 2.37
CA GLU A 198 8.43 16.84 3.23
C GLU A 198 9.74 17.21 2.52
N THR A 199 9.83 16.99 1.20
CA THR A 199 11.06 17.30 0.43
C THR A 199 11.12 18.75 -0.07
N SER A 200 9.99 19.38 -0.34
CA SER A 200 9.94 20.74 -0.87
C SER A 200 9.88 21.79 0.26
N GLY A 201 9.35 21.41 1.42
CA GLY A 201 9.02 22.32 2.53
C GLY A 201 7.59 22.87 2.46
N PRO A 202 7.09 23.44 3.57
CA PRO A 202 5.73 23.99 3.62
C PRO A 202 5.56 25.15 2.62
N GLY A 203 4.51 25.09 1.80
CA GLY A 203 4.11 26.18 0.89
C GLY A 203 4.83 26.24 -0.46
N SER A 204 5.81 25.37 -0.71
CA SER A 204 6.54 25.30 -1.99
C SER A 204 6.06 24.18 -2.92
N ALA A 205 5.17 23.30 -2.44
CA ALA A 205 4.66 22.17 -3.20
C ALA A 205 3.86 22.64 -4.44
N PRO A 206 4.19 22.16 -5.67
CA PRO A 206 3.46 22.55 -6.86
C PRO A 206 2.00 22.10 -6.82
N MET A 207 1.06 23.03 -6.82
CA MET A 207 -0.38 22.73 -6.69
C MET A 207 -0.90 21.80 -7.81
N GLY A 208 -0.37 21.94 -9.03
CA GLY A 208 -0.71 21.05 -10.14
C GLY A 208 -0.31 19.58 -9.89
N LEU A 209 0.83 19.35 -9.24
CA LEU A 209 1.29 18.01 -8.88
C LEU A 209 0.44 17.40 -7.75
N LEU A 210 0.12 18.17 -6.72
CA LEU A 210 -0.78 17.73 -5.65
C LEU A 210 -2.18 17.39 -6.18
N ARG A 211 -2.69 18.18 -7.14
CA ARG A 211 -3.93 17.87 -7.83
C ARG A 211 -3.82 16.60 -8.66
N ALA A 212 -2.69 16.32 -9.31
CA ALA A 212 -2.51 15.09 -10.06
C ALA A 212 -2.55 13.83 -9.16
N PHE A 213 -2.07 13.93 -7.91
CA PHE A 213 -2.06 12.81 -6.97
C PHE A 213 -3.45 12.33 -6.52
N THR A 214 -4.49 13.17 -6.61
CA THR A 214 -5.86 12.76 -6.30
C THR A 214 -6.36 11.65 -7.24
N TYR A 215 -5.77 11.53 -8.43
CA TYR A 215 -6.10 10.50 -9.41
C TYR A 215 -5.32 9.20 -9.25
N VAL A 216 -4.28 9.16 -8.41
CA VAL A 216 -3.43 7.97 -8.27
C VAL A 216 -4.21 6.81 -7.65
N MET A 217 -4.91 7.04 -6.54
CA MET A 217 -5.71 6.02 -5.89
C MET A 217 -6.73 5.36 -6.85
N PRO A 218 -7.65 6.10 -7.51
CA PRO A 218 -8.64 5.47 -8.39
C PRO A 218 -8.00 4.74 -9.58
N VAL A 219 -6.92 5.27 -10.16
CA VAL A 219 -6.20 4.59 -11.25
C VAL A 219 -5.60 3.26 -10.78
N LEU A 220 -4.93 3.24 -9.63
CA LEU A 220 -4.34 2.02 -9.08
C LEU A 220 -5.41 0.97 -8.72
N VAL A 221 -6.55 1.41 -8.16
CA VAL A 221 -7.67 0.50 -7.87
C VAL A 221 -8.27 -0.07 -9.15
N GLY A 222 -8.51 0.76 -10.16
CA GLY A 222 -8.99 0.30 -11.46
C GLY A 222 -8.04 -0.71 -12.11
N ALA A 223 -6.74 -0.45 -12.06
CA ALA A 223 -5.70 -1.37 -12.54
C ALA A 223 -5.69 -2.69 -11.75
N ALA A 224 -5.85 -2.64 -10.42
CA ALA A 224 -5.93 -3.83 -9.58
C ALA A 224 -7.16 -4.68 -9.91
N ILE A 225 -8.33 -4.07 -10.14
CA ILE A 225 -9.55 -4.76 -10.59
C ILE A 225 -9.32 -5.43 -11.94
N ALA A 226 -8.72 -4.72 -12.90
CA ALA A 226 -8.41 -5.28 -14.22
C ALA A 226 -7.45 -6.48 -14.12
N TRP A 227 -6.42 -6.38 -13.28
CA TRP A 227 -5.48 -7.47 -13.01
C TRP A 227 -6.17 -8.68 -12.38
N ALA A 228 -6.95 -8.48 -11.32
CA ALA A 228 -7.67 -9.56 -10.64
C ALA A 228 -8.72 -10.21 -11.55
N GLY A 229 -9.36 -9.42 -12.43
CA GLY A 229 -10.48 -9.84 -13.26
C GLY A 229 -11.80 -10.00 -12.48
N VAL A 230 -12.89 -10.29 -13.20
CA VAL A 230 -14.25 -10.39 -12.62
C VAL A 230 -14.96 -11.72 -12.95
N ARG A 231 -14.19 -12.79 -13.20
CA ARG A 231 -14.72 -14.09 -13.67
C ARG A 231 -15.32 -14.97 -12.56
N THR A 232 -15.09 -14.65 -11.29
CA THR A 232 -15.60 -15.44 -10.15
C THR A 232 -16.33 -14.54 -9.17
N VAL A 233 -17.31 -15.09 -8.45
CA VAL A 233 -18.12 -14.36 -7.46
C VAL A 233 -17.24 -13.62 -6.45
N GLY A 234 -16.22 -14.30 -5.91
CA GLY A 234 -15.30 -13.67 -4.95
C GLY A 234 -14.54 -12.47 -5.53
N ARG A 235 -14.19 -12.50 -6.83
CA ARG A 235 -13.52 -11.38 -7.50
C ARG A 235 -14.48 -10.23 -7.79
N VAL A 236 -15.72 -10.53 -8.19
CA VAL A 236 -16.78 -9.53 -8.37
C VAL A 236 -17.04 -8.82 -7.04
N PHE A 237 -17.25 -9.58 -5.96
CA PHE A 237 -17.45 -9.02 -4.63
C PHE A 237 -16.27 -8.14 -4.20
N SER A 238 -15.04 -8.61 -4.40
CA SER A 238 -13.84 -7.83 -4.06
C SER A 238 -13.72 -6.55 -4.89
N ALA A 239 -14.10 -6.57 -6.17
CA ALA A 239 -14.14 -5.38 -7.01
C ALA A 239 -15.18 -4.37 -6.53
N LEU A 240 -16.38 -4.83 -6.16
CA LEU A 240 -17.42 -3.97 -5.59
C LEU A 240 -16.96 -3.33 -4.28
N VAL A 241 -16.40 -4.11 -3.36
CA VAL A 241 -15.82 -3.60 -2.11
C VAL A 241 -14.71 -2.59 -2.41
N SER A 242 -13.89 -2.83 -3.44
CA SER A 242 -12.81 -1.91 -3.82
C SER A 242 -13.34 -0.57 -4.34
N LEU A 243 -14.43 -0.59 -5.12
CA LEU A 243 -15.10 0.64 -5.54
C LEU A 243 -15.76 1.37 -4.36
N VAL A 244 -16.35 0.65 -3.41
CA VAL A 244 -16.85 1.24 -2.16
C VAL A 244 -15.71 1.89 -1.37
N LEU A 245 -14.52 1.28 -1.33
CA LEU A 245 -13.36 1.90 -0.69
C LEU A 245 -12.89 3.17 -1.42
N VAL A 246 -12.88 3.18 -2.77
CA VAL A 246 -12.59 4.41 -3.54
C VAL A 246 -13.57 5.52 -3.20
N TRP A 247 -14.85 5.19 -3.03
CA TRP A 247 -15.88 6.14 -2.60
C TRP A 247 -15.64 6.66 -1.19
N LEU A 248 -15.44 5.76 -0.22
CA LEU A 248 -15.50 6.12 1.20
C LEU A 248 -14.16 6.56 1.80
N ALA A 249 -13.03 6.20 1.19
CA ALA A 249 -11.72 6.49 1.76
C ALA A 249 -11.41 8.00 1.86
N PRO A 250 -11.64 8.85 0.83
CA PRO A 250 -11.41 10.28 0.97
C PRO A 250 -12.32 10.95 2.02
N PRO A 251 -13.66 10.75 2.02
CA PRO A 251 -14.55 11.27 3.07
C PRO A 251 -14.14 10.82 4.47
N LEU A 252 -13.75 9.56 4.64
CA LEU A 252 -13.31 9.02 5.92
C LEU A 252 -12.03 9.70 6.41
N THR A 253 -11.07 9.90 5.51
CA THR A 253 -9.80 10.59 5.80
C THR A 253 -10.05 12.03 6.25
N THR A 254 -10.94 12.75 5.55
CA THR A 254 -11.37 14.11 5.90
C THR A 254 -12.05 14.15 7.26
N ALA A 255 -12.98 13.24 7.52
CA ALA A 255 -13.72 13.15 8.77
C ALA A 255 -12.80 12.86 9.98
N ILE A 256 -11.88 11.91 9.85
CA ILE A 256 -10.90 11.59 10.89
C ILE A 256 -10.02 12.81 11.18
N SER A 257 -9.51 13.46 10.13
CA SER A 257 -8.64 14.64 10.27
C SER A 257 -9.39 15.81 10.94
N ALA A 258 -10.65 16.02 10.57
CA ALA A 258 -11.50 17.03 11.19
C ALA A 258 -11.76 16.72 12.67
N ALA A 259 -12.19 15.50 13.00
CA ALA A 259 -12.47 15.06 14.35
C ALA A 259 -11.25 15.19 15.27
N LEU A 260 -10.11 14.65 14.86
CA LEU A 260 -8.86 14.70 15.64
C LEU A 260 -8.26 16.11 15.72
N GLY A 261 -8.57 16.98 14.75
CA GLY A 261 -8.16 18.37 14.77
C GLY A 261 -8.88 19.23 15.82
N THR A 262 -10.08 18.84 16.24
CA THR A 262 -10.91 19.62 17.17
C THR A 262 -10.50 19.47 18.63
N ARG A 263 -9.60 20.35 19.09
CA ARG A 263 -9.11 20.36 20.49
C ARG A 263 -10.21 20.61 21.53
N ILE A 264 -11.28 21.33 21.16
CA ILE A 264 -12.40 21.66 22.04
C ILE A 264 -13.19 20.39 22.43
N LEU A 265 -13.30 19.43 21.51
CA LEU A 265 -14.05 18.19 21.70
C LEU A 265 -13.18 17.05 22.27
N ALA A 266 -11.90 17.30 22.56
CA ALA A 266 -10.99 16.25 23.06
C ALA A 266 -11.46 15.62 24.38
N ARG A 267 -12.28 16.33 25.17
CA ARG A 267 -12.89 15.84 26.42
C ARG A 267 -14.32 15.30 26.22
N ASP A 268 -14.87 15.42 25.03
CA ASP A 268 -16.23 14.99 24.65
C ASP A 268 -16.17 14.06 23.44
N LEU A 269 -15.81 12.79 23.69
CA LEU A 269 -15.70 11.77 22.63
C LEU A 269 -17.00 11.59 21.83
N PRO A 270 -18.20 11.56 22.46
CA PRO A 270 -19.47 11.54 21.71
C PRO A 270 -19.60 12.74 20.76
N GLY A 271 -19.34 13.96 21.23
CA GLY A 271 -19.39 15.16 20.39
C GLY A 271 -18.37 15.14 19.24
N MET A 272 -17.16 14.63 19.49
CA MET A 272 -16.13 14.45 18.46
C MET A 272 -16.57 13.45 17.38
N LEU A 273 -17.22 12.35 17.79
CA LEU A 273 -17.76 11.34 16.86
C LEU A 273 -18.93 11.90 16.05
N GLU A 274 -19.83 12.67 16.67
CA GLU A 274 -20.93 13.31 15.98
C GLU A 274 -20.42 14.33 14.94
N TYR A 275 -19.45 15.16 15.31
CA TYR A 275 -18.80 16.10 14.40
C TYR A 275 -18.15 15.38 13.22
N GLY A 276 -17.35 14.34 13.49
CA GLY A 276 -16.73 13.51 12.45
C GLY A 276 -17.76 12.86 11.52
N ALA A 277 -18.85 12.30 12.07
CA ALA A 277 -19.93 11.71 11.28
C ALA A 277 -20.66 12.76 10.42
N GLY A 278 -20.81 13.99 10.90
CA GLY A 278 -21.31 15.12 10.13
C GLY A 278 -20.44 15.43 8.93
N VAL A 279 -19.13 15.61 9.15
CA VAL A 279 -18.13 15.88 8.09
C VAL A 279 -18.09 14.72 7.09
N PHE A 280 -18.11 13.48 7.58
CA PHE A 280 -18.12 12.28 6.73
C PHE A 280 -19.32 12.27 5.80
N ARG A 281 -20.54 12.47 6.33
CA ARG A 281 -21.76 12.47 5.52
C ARG A 281 -21.70 13.55 4.44
N LEU A 282 -21.32 14.76 4.82
CA LEU A 282 -21.20 15.89 3.90
C LEU A 282 -20.22 15.58 2.76
N ALA A 283 -19.03 15.08 3.09
CA ALA A 283 -18.01 14.73 2.10
C ALA A 283 -18.39 13.49 1.25
N ALA A 284 -19.04 12.48 1.83
CA ALA A 284 -19.43 11.26 1.14
C ALA A 284 -20.57 11.46 0.14
N THR A 285 -21.37 12.51 0.32
CA THR A 285 -22.45 12.91 -0.59
C THR A 285 -22.04 13.98 -1.62
N ASP A 286 -20.80 14.48 -1.56
CA ASP A 286 -20.30 15.42 -2.56
C ASP A 286 -20.01 14.70 -3.88
N THR A 287 -20.90 14.93 -4.86
CA THR A 287 -20.84 14.28 -6.17
C THR A 287 -19.63 14.70 -7.00
N ALA A 288 -19.09 15.90 -6.78
CA ALA A 288 -17.89 16.35 -7.48
C ALA A 288 -16.66 15.57 -7.01
N LEU A 289 -16.53 15.37 -5.69
CA LEU A 289 -15.42 14.62 -5.10
C LEU A 289 -15.47 13.12 -5.43
N VAL A 290 -16.65 12.52 -5.28
CA VAL A 290 -16.83 11.07 -5.37
C VAL A 290 -17.05 10.61 -6.81
N GLY A 291 -17.83 11.36 -7.59
CA GLY A 291 -18.24 10.95 -8.93
C GLY A 291 -17.05 10.83 -9.88
N GLU A 292 -16.15 11.83 -9.87
CA GLU A 292 -14.97 11.86 -10.73
C GLU A 292 -14.01 10.70 -10.43
N THR A 293 -13.75 10.45 -9.15
CA THR A 293 -12.82 9.40 -8.70
C THR A 293 -13.36 7.99 -8.98
N LEU A 294 -14.65 7.75 -8.73
CA LEU A 294 -15.31 6.48 -9.07
C LEU A 294 -15.35 6.25 -10.59
N ALA A 295 -15.74 7.27 -11.36
CA ALA A 295 -15.82 7.18 -12.82
C ALA A 295 -14.44 6.82 -13.41
N LEU A 296 -13.37 7.45 -12.91
CA LEU A 296 -12.02 7.14 -13.34
C LEU A 296 -11.60 5.70 -12.98
N ALA A 297 -11.86 5.25 -11.75
CA ALA A 297 -11.53 3.89 -11.34
C ALA A 297 -12.26 2.84 -12.21
N VAL A 298 -13.55 3.06 -12.49
CA VAL A 298 -14.35 2.21 -13.38
C VAL A 298 -13.82 2.25 -14.81
N ALA A 299 -13.51 3.44 -15.34
CA ALA A 299 -12.97 3.58 -16.70
C ALA A 299 -11.66 2.82 -16.87
N VAL A 300 -10.72 2.94 -15.93
CA VAL A 300 -9.44 2.19 -15.95
C VAL A 300 -9.69 0.68 -15.83
N ALA A 301 -10.59 0.25 -14.94
CA ALA A 301 -10.93 -1.16 -14.79
C ALA A 301 -11.50 -1.75 -16.09
N VAL A 302 -12.48 -1.09 -16.70
CA VAL A 302 -13.11 -1.52 -17.96
C VAL A 302 -12.08 -1.57 -19.09
N ALA A 303 -11.29 -0.51 -19.27
CA ALA A 303 -10.24 -0.48 -20.29
C ALA A 303 -9.24 -1.63 -20.13
N GLY A 304 -8.77 -1.88 -18.90
CA GLY A 304 -7.84 -2.97 -18.61
C GLY A 304 -8.45 -4.37 -18.84
N LEU A 305 -9.74 -4.56 -18.52
CA LEU A 305 -10.44 -5.81 -18.79
C LEU A 305 -10.61 -6.08 -20.30
N ILE A 306 -10.98 -5.05 -21.08
CA ILE A 306 -11.10 -5.12 -22.54
C ILE A 306 -9.75 -5.46 -23.18
N LEU A 307 -8.68 -4.76 -22.78
CA LEU A 307 -7.33 -5.01 -23.29
C LEU A 307 -6.88 -6.45 -23.04
N ARG A 308 -7.13 -6.98 -21.84
CA ARG A 308 -6.75 -8.35 -21.48
C ARG A 308 -7.49 -9.40 -22.32
N GLU A 309 -8.77 -9.18 -22.58
CA GLU A 309 -9.58 -10.07 -23.43
C GLU A 309 -9.11 -10.02 -24.90
N ALA A 310 -8.81 -8.82 -25.42
CA ALA A 310 -8.28 -8.65 -26.77
C ALA A 310 -6.92 -9.34 -26.97
N LEU A 311 -6.03 -9.26 -25.97
CA LEU A 311 -4.73 -9.94 -25.99
C LEU A 311 -4.86 -11.47 -25.87
N GLY A 312 -5.80 -11.96 -25.04
CA GLY A 312 -6.06 -13.40 -24.89
C GLY A 312 -6.56 -14.06 -26.18
N ARG A 313 -7.40 -13.36 -26.96
CA ARG A 313 -7.92 -13.87 -28.24
C ARG A 313 -6.84 -13.98 -29.34
N ARG A 314 -5.82 -13.12 -29.32
CA ARG A 314 -4.71 -13.17 -30.29
C ARG A 314 -3.73 -14.32 -30.05
N ALA A 315 -3.70 -14.85 -28.84
CA ALA A 315 -2.83 -15.97 -28.46
C ALA A 315 -3.43 -17.35 -28.77
N ALA A 316 -4.72 -17.42 -29.14
CA ALA A 316 -5.32 -18.66 -29.62
C ALA A 316 -4.77 -18.95 -31.03
N PRO A 317 -4.05 -20.06 -31.24
CA PRO A 317 -3.59 -20.46 -32.58
C PRO A 317 -4.81 -20.63 -33.48
N ALA A 318 -4.75 -20.09 -34.69
CA ALA A 318 -5.71 -20.46 -35.72
C ALA A 318 -5.62 -21.98 -35.90
N GLU A 319 -6.65 -22.71 -35.45
CA GLU A 319 -6.84 -24.09 -35.87
C GLU A 319 -6.79 -24.09 -37.41
N GLN A 320 -5.72 -24.66 -37.97
CA GLN A 320 -5.63 -24.89 -39.40
C GLN A 320 -6.79 -25.82 -39.77
N PRO A 321 -7.71 -25.41 -40.66
CA PRO A 321 -8.72 -26.31 -41.17
C PRO A 321 -8.02 -27.44 -41.95
N ALA A 322 -8.37 -28.67 -41.59
CA ALA A 322 -7.94 -29.89 -42.28
C ALA A 322 -8.50 -29.97 -43.70
#